data_AF-A0A8K1LDH6-F1
#
_entry.id   AF-A0A8K1LDH6-F1
#
_cell.length_a   1.000
_cell.length_b   1.000
_cell.length_c   1.000
_cell.angle_alpha   90.00
_cell.angle_beta   90.00
_cell.angle_gamma   90.00
#
_symmetry.space_group_name_H-M   'P 1'
#
loop_
_entity.id
_entity.type
_entity.pdbx_description
1 polymer ?
#
loop_
_entity_poly.entity_id
_entity_poly.type
_entity_poly.pdbx_seq_one_letter_code
_entity_poly.pdbx_strand_id
1 'polypeptide(L)'
;GSQGVSGPCLGSRGVPAPPDPGCPQSAAWARKGLRSLGLALLCLLVSTCLAPFLFSSLLPLYGARALRRSVFARWLRAYESALSFHFSNYFVAFLSEATATLAGSGASLRHDHLHWDLAVSRPLRVELPRSMAEVVTNWNLPMSRWLHTYVFQTTRRLGTFAAVLGTYAASALLHGLSFHLAAVLLSLGLITYAEHALRQRLAAIFDACVLSKRCPPSCGHRHKNTLWVRALNGALGALALFHLSYLGALFDVEAEDAVEEQGYGMAYTVRKWSELNWASHWVTLGCWVLARLLR
;
A
#
# COMPACT_ATOMS: atom_id res chain seq x y z
N GLY A 1 -32.05 -16.91 43.17
CA GLY A 1 -32.27 -16.14 41.93
C GLY A 1 -31.45 -14.87 42.00
N SER A 2 -30.44 -14.78 41.14
CA SER A 2 -29.90 -13.53 40.58
C SER A 2 -28.83 -13.94 39.56
N GLN A 3 -29.26 -14.10 38.31
CA GLN A 3 -28.36 -14.23 37.17
C GLN A 3 -27.72 -12.86 36.93
N GLY A 4 -26.41 -12.75 37.18
CA GLY A 4 -25.62 -11.61 36.72
C GLY A 4 -25.32 -11.78 35.24
N VAL A 5 -26.05 -11.08 34.39
CA VAL A 5 -25.82 -11.01 32.95
C VAL A 5 -24.56 -10.17 32.70
N SER A 6 -23.43 -10.82 32.45
CA SER A 6 -22.26 -10.16 31.86
C SER A 6 -22.56 -9.88 30.39
N GLY A 7 -22.87 -8.64 30.06
CA GLY A 7 -23.18 -8.21 28.70
C GLY A 7 -21.97 -8.33 27.75
N PRO A 8 -22.19 -8.44 26.43
CA PRO A 8 -21.11 -8.47 25.46
C PRO A 8 -20.45 -7.09 25.34
N CYS A 9 -19.11 -7.06 25.31
CA CYS A 9 -18.31 -5.88 24.97
C CYS A 9 -18.62 -5.43 23.53
N LEU A 10 -19.65 -4.60 23.36
CA LEU A 10 -20.07 -4.04 22.07
C LEU A 10 -19.80 -2.54 22.07
N GLY A 11 -18.69 -2.15 21.45
CA GLY A 11 -18.58 -0.82 20.86
C GLY A 11 -19.45 -0.77 19.60
N SER A 12 -20.39 0.17 19.57
CA SER A 12 -21.24 0.42 18.41
C SER A 12 -20.41 0.90 17.21
N ARG A 13 -20.91 0.54 16.03
CA ARG A 13 -20.41 0.86 14.67
C ARG A 13 -19.45 2.06 14.60
N GLY A 14 -18.15 1.76 14.49
CA GLY A 14 -17.16 2.67 13.91
C GLY A 14 -16.46 3.65 14.86
N VAL A 15 -16.68 3.57 16.17
CA VAL A 15 -15.93 4.34 17.18
C VAL A 15 -15.28 3.37 18.17
N PRO A 16 -13.99 3.54 18.55
CA PRO A 16 -13.43 2.79 19.66
C PRO A 16 -14.17 3.18 20.95
N ALA A 17 -14.99 2.26 21.48
CA ALA A 17 -15.59 2.43 22.80
C ALA A 17 -14.50 2.35 23.88
N PRO A 18 -14.61 3.13 24.99
CA PRO A 18 -13.73 2.96 26.12
C PRO A 18 -13.86 1.53 26.68
N PRO A 19 -12.77 0.94 27.20
CA PRO A 19 -12.80 -0.42 27.69
C PRO A 19 -13.72 -0.56 28.91
N ASP A 20 -14.59 -1.56 28.90
CA ASP A 20 -15.15 -2.10 30.14
C ASP A 20 -13.98 -2.56 31.04
N PRO A 21 -14.03 -2.34 32.37
CA PRO A 21 -12.93 -2.58 33.31
C PRO A 21 -12.58 -4.07 33.54
N GLY A 22 -12.83 -4.95 32.58
CA GLY A 22 -12.68 -6.41 32.73
C GLY A 22 -12.39 -7.19 31.46
N CYS A 23 -11.84 -6.59 30.39
CA CYS A 23 -11.37 -7.40 29.27
C CYS A 23 -10.20 -8.29 29.77
N PRO A 24 -10.30 -9.63 29.70
CA PRO A 24 -9.28 -10.48 30.29
C PRO A 24 -7.95 -10.20 29.62
N GLN A 25 -6.93 -9.91 30.43
CA GLN A 25 -5.52 -9.86 30.07
C GLN A 25 -5.07 -11.27 29.62
N SER A 26 -5.62 -11.73 28.51
CA SER A 26 -5.41 -13.05 27.96
C SER A 26 -4.01 -13.12 27.38
N ALA A 27 -3.40 -14.31 27.40
CA ALA A 27 -2.12 -14.54 26.73
C ALA A 27 -2.16 -14.16 25.23
N ALA A 28 -3.35 -14.16 24.61
CA ALA A 28 -3.55 -13.71 23.23
C ALA A 28 -3.39 -12.19 23.07
N TRP A 29 -3.93 -11.40 24.00
CA TRP A 29 -3.78 -9.94 24.03
C TRP A 29 -2.30 -9.54 24.14
N ALA A 30 -1.61 -10.06 25.17
CA ALA A 30 -0.21 -9.74 25.41
C ALA A 30 0.67 -10.15 24.22
N ARG A 31 0.40 -11.33 23.63
CA ARG A 31 1.09 -11.83 22.43
C ARG A 31 0.87 -10.93 21.21
N LYS A 32 -0.35 -10.42 20.98
CA LYS A 32 -0.63 -9.48 19.88
C LYS A 32 0.09 -8.15 20.11
N GLY A 33 0.05 -7.60 21.32
CA GLY A 33 0.75 -6.36 21.68
C GLY A 33 2.26 -6.49 21.46
N LEU A 34 2.89 -7.51 22.05
CA LEU A 34 4.34 -7.78 21.91
C LEU A 34 4.74 -8.04 20.46
N ARG A 35 3.95 -8.82 19.70
CA ARG A 35 4.22 -9.07 18.28
C ARG A 35 4.18 -7.77 17.47
N SER A 36 3.17 -6.92 17.70
CA SER A 36 3.02 -5.67 16.96
C SER A 36 4.17 -4.71 17.29
N LEU A 37 4.55 -4.62 18.57
CA LEU A 37 5.71 -3.83 18.99
C LEU A 37 7.03 -4.36 18.38
N GLY A 38 7.25 -5.68 18.40
CA GLY A 38 8.42 -6.29 17.79
C GLY A 38 8.51 -6.04 16.27
N LEU A 39 7.37 -6.11 15.56
CA LEU A 39 7.29 -5.75 14.14
C LEU A 39 7.55 -4.26 13.91
N ALA A 40 7.05 -3.38 14.79
CA ALA A 40 7.32 -1.94 14.71
C ALA A 40 8.82 -1.65 14.83
N LEU A 41 9.49 -2.22 15.84
CA LEU A 41 10.94 -2.05 16.04
C LEU A 41 11.75 -2.62 14.89
N LEU A 42 11.35 -3.79 14.36
CA LEU A 42 11.97 -4.34 13.14
C LEU A 42 11.80 -3.38 11.96
N CYS A 43 10.62 -2.80 11.78
CA CYS A 43 10.39 -1.87 10.67
C CYS A 43 11.22 -0.59 10.79
N LEU A 44 11.34 -0.05 12.01
CA LEU A 44 12.21 1.08 12.29
C LEU A 44 13.67 0.76 11.97
N LEU A 45 14.16 -0.40 12.40
CA LEU A 45 15.51 -0.87 12.08
C LEU A 45 15.73 -1.01 10.56
N VAL A 46 14.72 -1.49 9.84
CA VAL A 46 14.81 -1.61 8.38
C VAL A 46 14.87 -0.24 7.71
N SER A 47 14.02 0.70 8.09
CA SER A 47 13.98 2.03 7.46
C SER A 47 15.23 2.84 7.74
N THR A 48 15.77 2.79 8.96
CA THR A 48 16.89 3.66 9.35
C THR A 48 18.27 3.04 9.16
N CYS A 49 18.41 1.72 9.38
CA CYS A 49 19.71 1.08 9.40
C CYS A 49 19.89 0.11 8.24
N LEU A 50 18.94 -0.80 8.03
CA LEU A 50 19.16 -1.92 7.11
C LEU A 50 19.08 -1.51 5.65
N ALA A 51 18.10 -0.70 5.25
CA ALA A 51 18.00 -0.22 3.87
C ALA A 51 19.24 0.62 3.48
N PRO A 52 19.64 1.65 4.22
CA PRO A 52 20.86 2.41 3.88
C PRO A 52 22.12 1.55 3.89
N PHE A 53 22.25 0.63 4.86
CA PHE A 53 23.42 -0.25 4.96
C PHE A 53 23.51 -1.26 3.82
N LEU A 54 22.41 -1.95 3.49
CA LEU A 54 22.38 -2.93 2.40
C LEU A 54 22.72 -2.27 1.09
N PHE A 55 22.14 -1.11 0.79
CA PHE A 55 22.37 -0.43 -0.48
C PHE A 55 23.78 0.19 -0.52
N SER A 56 24.25 0.78 0.58
CA SER A 56 25.65 1.24 0.72
C SER A 56 26.69 0.11 0.61
N SER A 57 26.34 -1.12 0.98
CA SER A 57 27.23 -2.29 0.89
C SER A 57 27.13 -3.02 -0.47
N LEU A 58 25.97 -2.98 -1.11
CA LEU A 58 25.74 -3.56 -2.45
C LEU A 58 26.38 -2.71 -3.56
N LEU A 59 26.42 -1.38 -3.43
CA LEU A 59 27.02 -0.49 -4.43
C LEU A 59 28.54 -0.70 -4.63
N PRO A 60 29.37 -0.88 -3.59
CA PRO A 60 30.81 -1.13 -3.72
C PRO A 60 31.15 -2.50 -4.31
N LEU A 61 30.34 -3.54 -4.04
CA LEU A 61 30.58 -4.90 -4.52
C LEU A 61 30.38 -5.06 -6.04
N TYR A 62 29.63 -4.14 -6.67
CA TYR A 62 29.29 -4.17 -8.10
C TYR A 62 30.20 -3.33 -9.02
N GLY A 63 31.36 -2.88 -8.54
CA GLY A 63 32.40 -2.27 -9.39
C GLY A 63 32.24 -0.76 -9.62
N ALA A 64 33.36 -0.06 -9.43
CA ALA A 64 33.54 1.39 -9.29
C ALA A 64 32.89 2.28 -10.38
N ARG A 65 32.36 3.44 -9.92
CA ARG A 65 32.12 4.74 -10.61
C ARG A 65 31.31 4.76 -11.92
N ALA A 66 31.48 3.81 -12.84
CA ALA A 66 30.72 3.70 -14.09
C ALA A 66 29.24 3.36 -13.83
N LEU A 67 28.96 2.47 -12.86
CA LEU A 67 27.58 2.10 -12.52
C LEU A 67 26.85 3.19 -11.73
N ARG A 68 27.55 4.14 -11.07
CA ARG A 68 26.95 5.26 -10.33
C ARG A 68 26.11 6.18 -11.23
N ARG A 69 26.40 6.19 -12.54
CA ARG A 69 25.65 6.87 -13.61
C ARG A 69 24.67 5.97 -14.37
N SER A 70 24.64 4.67 -14.09
CA SER A 70 23.76 3.74 -14.80
C SER A 70 22.28 3.95 -14.43
N VAL A 71 21.40 3.61 -15.37
CA VAL A 71 19.95 3.57 -15.15
C VAL A 71 19.62 2.67 -13.96
N PHE A 72 20.28 1.51 -13.87
CA PHE A 72 20.09 0.55 -12.78
C PHE A 72 20.36 1.16 -11.41
N ALA A 73 21.45 1.92 -11.25
CA ALA A 73 21.75 2.57 -9.97
C ALA A 73 20.74 3.65 -9.59
N ARG A 74 20.15 4.37 -10.55
CA ARG A 74 19.07 5.33 -10.28
C ARG A 74 17.81 4.63 -9.79
N TRP A 75 17.42 3.53 -10.43
CA TRP A 75 16.27 2.74 -10.01
C TRP A 75 16.50 2.03 -8.69
N LEU A 76 17.72 1.59 -8.42
CA LEU A 76 18.08 0.98 -7.14
C LEU A 76 17.93 1.99 -6.00
N ARG A 77 18.43 3.23 -6.16
CA ARG A 77 18.20 4.31 -5.18
C ARG A 77 16.72 4.69 -5.05
N ALA A 78 16.00 4.77 -6.16
CA ALA A 78 14.56 5.02 -6.13
C ALA A 78 13.81 3.95 -5.31
N TYR A 79 14.18 2.68 -5.47
CA TYR A 79 13.65 1.58 -4.69
C TYR A 79 14.07 1.64 -3.22
N GLU A 80 15.31 2.03 -2.93
CA GLU A 80 15.79 2.26 -1.55
C GLU A 80 14.95 3.33 -0.82
N SER A 81 14.77 4.50 -1.44
CA SER A 81 13.96 5.59 -0.88
C SER A 81 12.51 5.13 -0.67
N ALA A 82 11.93 4.44 -1.66
CA ALA A 82 10.59 3.86 -1.54
C ALA A 82 10.50 2.88 -0.36
N LEU A 83 11.46 1.98 -0.24
CA LEU A 83 11.51 0.97 0.81
C LEU A 83 11.63 1.62 2.20
N SER A 84 12.53 2.60 2.36
CA SER A 84 12.69 3.32 3.62
C SER A 84 11.40 4.02 4.04
N PHE A 85 10.75 4.72 3.09
CA PHE A 85 9.45 5.36 3.31
C PHE A 85 8.34 4.34 3.67
N HIS A 86 8.31 3.18 3.03
CA HIS A 86 7.35 2.13 3.37
C HIS A 86 7.55 1.60 4.79
N PHE A 87 8.78 1.28 5.15
CA PHE A 87 9.09 0.71 6.46
C PHE A 87 8.90 1.73 7.59
N SER A 88 9.12 3.03 7.36
CA SER A 88 8.78 4.06 8.34
C SER A 88 7.25 4.16 8.56
N ASN A 89 6.46 4.05 7.49
CA ASN A 89 5.00 3.97 7.59
C ASN A 89 4.53 2.69 8.29
N TYR A 90 5.16 1.54 8.02
CA TYR A 90 4.86 0.28 8.71
C TYR A 90 5.19 0.35 10.20
N PHE A 91 6.29 1.01 10.58
CA PHE A 91 6.60 1.29 11.98
C PHE A 91 5.45 2.02 12.67
N VAL A 92 4.98 3.13 12.10
CA VAL A 92 3.86 3.90 12.66
C VAL A 92 2.57 3.06 12.71
N ALA A 93 2.30 2.28 11.68
CA ALA A 93 1.13 1.39 11.63
C ALA A 93 1.16 0.33 12.74
N PHE A 94 2.27 -0.40 12.89
CA PHE A 94 2.40 -1.44 13.91
C PHE A 94 2.48 -0.87 15.33
N LEU A 95 3.08 0.31 15.51
CA LEU A 95 3.06 1.02 16.78
C LEU A 95 1.63 1.41 17.17
N SER A 96 0.86 1.92 16.20
CA SER A 96 -0.57 2.25 16.39
C SER A 96 -1.40 1.00 16.71
N GLU A 97 -1.12 -0.15 16.07
CA GLU A 97 -1.76 -1.42 16.43
C GLU A 97 -1.41 -1.84 17.86
N ALA A 98 -0.14 -1.70 18.27
CA ALA A 98 0.32 -2.04 19.60
C ALA A 98 -0.35 -1.16 20.66
N THR A 99 -0.34 0.16 20.49
CA THR A 99 -0.97 1.11 21.44
C THR A 99 -2.47 0.91 21.53
N ALA A 100 -3.16 0.75 20.40
CA ALA A 100 -4.59 0.47 20.37
C ALA A 100 -4.94 -0.86 21.06
N THR A 101 -4.15 -1.91 20.81
CA THR A 101 -4.31 -3.22 21.48
C THR A 101 -4.09 -3.08 22.98
N LEU A 102 -3.01 -2.40 23.40
CA LEU A 102 -2.69 -2.20 24.82
C LEU A 102 -3.73 -1.36 25.55
N ALA A 103 -4.37 -0.40 24.86
CA ALA A 103 -5.51 0.38 25.35
C ALA A 103 -6.82 -0.44 25.44
N GLY A 104 -6.80 -1.73 25.06
CA GLY A 104 -7.97 -2.61 25.11
C GLY A 104 -8.89 -2.52 23.88
N SER A 105 -8.48 -1.78 22.84
CA SER A 105 -9.25 -1.62 21.60
C SER A 105 -8.80 -2.59 20.51
N GLY A 106 -9.66 -2.84 19.52
CA GLY A 106 -9.29 -3.69 18.37
C GLY A 106 -9.52 -5.19 18.57
N ALA A 107 -10.23 -5.57 19.63
CA ALA A 107 -10.77 -6.90 19.77
C ALA A 107 -12.04 -7.07 18.91
N SER A 108 -12.19 -8.25 18.31
CA SER A 108 -13.38 -8.65 17.56
C SER A 108 -13.91 -9.96 18.13
N LEU A 109 -15.24 -10.07 18.25
CA LEU A 109 -15.88 -11.30 18.72
C LEU A 109 -16.23 -12.15 17.50
N ARG A 110 -15.72 -13.38 17.43
CA ARG A 110 -16.04 -14.32 16.36
C ARG A 110 -16.32 -15.70 16.93
N HIS A 111 -17.53 -16.22 16.72
CA HIS A 111 -17.99 -17.51 17.28
C HIS A 111 -17.73 -17.61 18.79
N ASP A 112 -18.12 -16.57 19.55
CA ASP A 112 -17.93 -16.46 21.01
C ASP A 112 -16.48 -16.48 21.52
N HIS A 113 -15.49 -16.44 20.62
CA HIS A 113 -14.09 -16.25 20.96
C HIS A 113 -13.62 -14.81 20.67
N LEU A 114 -12.84 -14.25 21.59
CA LEU A 114 -12.25 -12.92 21.46
C LEU A 114 -10.97 -13.01 20.61
N HIS A 115 -10.93 -12.28 19.50
CA HIS A 115 -9.81 -12.24 18.57
C HIS A 115 -9.21 -10.84 18.45
N TRP A 116 -7.90 -10.72 18.69
CA TRP A 116 -7.15 -9.47 18.60
C TRP A 116 -6.58 -9.26 17.19
N ASP A 117 -7.47 -8.85 16.27
CA ASP A 117 -7.23 -8.87 14.83
C ASP A 117 -7.11 -7.47 14.22
N LEU A 118 -6.88 -6.44 15.06
CA LEU A 118 -6.63 -5.09 14.59
C LEU A 118 -5.40 -5.07 13.68
N ALA A 119 -5.61 -4.61 12.45
CA ALA A 119 -4.59 -4.43 11.43
C ALA A 119 -4.76 -3.04 10.80
N VAL A 120 -3.71 -2.24 10.87
CA VAL A 120 -3.62 -0.92 10.25
C VAL A 120 -3.01 -1.03 8.86
N SER A 121 -2.03 -1.92 8.66
CA SER A 121 -1.40 -2.18 7.36
C SER A 121 -1.14 -3.67 7.13
N ARG A 122 -0.85 -4.08 5.89
CA ARG A 122 -0.39 -5.44 5.57
C ARG A 122 0.85 -5.39 4.67
N PRO A 123 2.06 -5.24 5.23
CA PRO A 123 3.30 -5.01 4.48
C PRO A 123 3.56 -6.03 3.37
N LEU A 124 3.35 -7.32 3.64
CA LEU A 124 3.58 -8.39 2.66
C LEU A 124 2.73 -8.24 1.38
N ARG A 125 1.55 -7.63 1.47
CA ARG A 125 0.67 -7.39 0.30
C ARG A 125 1.04 -6.12 -0.47
N VAL A 126 1.83 -5.25 0.14
CA VAL A 126 2.34 -4.03 -0.47
C VAL A 126 3.69 -4.31 -1.14
N GLU A 127 4.60 -5.01 -0.45
CA GLU A 127 5.95 -5.34 -0.95
C GLU A 127 5.97 -6.54 -1.92
N LEU A 128 4.96 -7.42 -1.87
CA LEU A 128 4.78 -8.49 -2.85
C LEU A 128 3.37 -8.41 -3.45
N PRO A 129 3.06 -7.32 -4.18
CA PRO A 129 1.72 -7.05 -4.62
C PRO A 129 1.36 -7.91 -5.81
N ARG A 130 0.11 -8.38 -5.85
CA ARG A 130 -0.47 -8.89 -7.10
C ARG A 130 -0.83 -7.75 -8.04
N SER A 131 -1.20 -6.59 -7.49
CA SER A 131 -1.70 -5.42 -8.21
C SER A 131 -1.51 -4.12 -7.43
N MET A 132 -1.50 -2.99 -8.14
CA MET A 132 -1.52 -1.67 -7.50
C MET A 132 -2.80 -1.42 -6.69
N ALA A 133 -3.93 -1.98 -7.12
CA ALA A 133 -5.16 -1.97 -6.31
C ALA A 133 -4.97 -2.70 -4.96
N GLU A 134 -4.16 -3.75 -4.91
CA GLU A 134 -3.82 -4.44 -3.66
C GLU A 134 -2.87 -3.61 -2.79
N VAL A 135 -1.86 -2.96 -3.39
CA VAL A 135 -0.95 -2.02 -2.70
C VAL A 135 -1.78 -0.97 -1.95
N VAL A 136 -2.60 -0.21 -2.66
CA VAL A 136 -3.29 0.95 -2.08
C VAL A 136 -4.31 0.58 -1.02
N THR A 137 -4.96 -0.58 -1.14
CA THR A 137 -5.96 -1.03 -0.17
C THR A 137 -5.36 -1.70 1.08
N ASN A 138 -4.09 -2.11 1.03
CA ASN A 138 -3.41 -2.77 2.14
C ASN A 138 -2.32 -1.90 2.80
N TRP A 139 -1.99 -0.76 2.21
CA TRP A 139 -1.09 0.24 2.77
C TRP A 139 -1.59 0.82 4.09
N ASN A 140 -2.82 1.34 4.08
CA ASN A 140 -3.49 1.91 5.25
C ASN A 140 -4.97 1.48 5.22
N LEU A 141 -5.28 0.42 5.96
CA LEU A 141 -6.60 -0.22 5.98
C LEU A 141 -7.70 0.73 6.49
N PRO A 142 -7.56 1.45 7.62
CA PRO A 142 -8.56 2.41 8.08
C PRO A 142 -8.88 3.47 7.04
N MET A 143 -7.86 4.14 6.50
CA MET A 143 -8.04 5.20 5.52
C MET A 143 -8.64 4.67 4.21
N SER A 144 -8.17 3.52 3.73
CA SER A 144 -8.69 2.89 2.50
C SER A 144 -10.17 2.52 2.63
N ARG A 145 -10.60 2.01 3.80
CA ARG A 145 -12.01 1.68 4.07
C ARG A 145 -12.86 2.95 4.13
N TRP A 146 -12.36 4.00 4.76
CA TRP A 146 -13.04 5.28 4.82
C TRP A 146 -13.24 5.88 3.42
N LEU A 147 -12.15 6.02 2.65
CA LEU A 147 -12.16 6.53 1.28
C LEU A 147 -13.09 5.70 0.38
N HIS A 148 -13.03 4.38 0.49
CA HIS A 148 -13.91 3.50 -0.28
C HIS A 148 -15.39 3.74 0.06
N THR A 149 -15.73 3.82 1.36
CA THR A 149 -17.11 3.93 1.83
C THR A 149 -17.71 5.30 1.53
N TYR A 150 -16.98 6.37 1.81
CA TYR A 150 -17.51 7.73 1.76
C TYR A 150 -17.25 8.45 0.43
N VAL A 151 -16.14 8.16 -0.25
CA VAL A 151 -15.78 8.85 -1.49
C VAL A 151 -16.05 7.97 -2.71
N PHE A 152 -15.44 6.78 -2.77
CA PHE A 152 -15.54 5.91 -3.94
C PHE A 152 -16.98 5.48 -4.21
N GLN A 153 -17.67 4.88 -3.24
CA GLN A 153 -19.06 4.43 -3.44
C GLN A 153 -20.01 5.58 -3.81
N THR A 154 -19.81 6.76 -3.21
CA THR A 154 -20.59 7.96 -3.52
C THR A 154 -20.37 8.46 -4.95
N THR A 155 -19.13 8.38 -5.46
CA THR A 155 -18.73 8.85 -6.79
C THR A 155 -18.90 7.80 -7.89
N ARG A 156 -19.09 6.51 -7.55
CA ARG A 156 -19.32 5.42 -8.52
C ARG A 156 -20.45 5.67 -9.50
N ARG A 157 -21.46 6.45 -9.12
CA ARG A 157 -22.59 6.85 -9.99
C ARG A 157 -22.15 7.66 -11.22
N LEU A 158 -20.98 8.31 -11.16
CA LEU A 158 -20.36 9.04 -12.27
C LEU A 158 -19.45 8.17 -13.15
N GLY A 159 -19.34 6.87 -12.86
CA GLY A 159 -18.50 5.92 -13.56
C GLY A 159 -17.21 5.56 -12.80
N THR A 160 -16.58 4.46 -13.21
CA THR A 160 -15.41 3.91 -12.49
C THR A 160 -14.19 4.82 -12.55
N PHE A 161 -13.94 5.49 -13.68
CA PHE A 161 -12.80 6.41 -13.80
C PHE A 161 -12.95 7.61 -12.87
N ALA A 162 -14.11 8.27 -12.91
CA ALA A 162 -14.43 9.40 -12.02
C ALA A 162 -14.35 8.99 -10.55
N ALA A 163 -14.81 7.78 -10.21
CA ALA A 163 -14.74 7.29 -8.84
C ALA A 163 -13.31 7.07 -8.35
N VAL A 164 -12.44 6.49 -9.19
CA VAL A 164 -11.01 6.32 -8.87
C VAL A 164 -10.36 7.69 -8.72
N LEU A 165 -10.49 8.57 -9.71
CA LEU A 165 -9.89 9.89 -9.70
C LEU A 165 -10.35 10.73 -8.50
N GLY A 166 -11.66 10.75 -8.23
CA GLY A 166 -12.25 11.46 -7.09
C GLY A 166 -11.75 10.92 -5.75
N THR A 167 -11.53 9.61 -5.64
CA THR A 167 -10.97 8.99 -4.42
C THR A 167 -9.54 9.46 -4.15
N TYR A 168 -8.68 9.48 -5.18
CA TYR A 168 -7.30 9.93 -5.03
C TYR A 168 -7.19 11.45 -4.87
N ALA A 169 -8.08 12.23 -5.51
CA ALA A 169 -8.18 13.66 -5.29
C ALA A 169 -8.57 13.99 -3.83
N ALA A 170 -9.56 13.29 -3.27
CA ALA A 170 -9.93 13.41 -1.87
C ALA A 170 -8.77 13.02 -0.94
N SER A 171 -8.04 11.94 -1.27
CA SER A 171 -6.84 11.55 -0.53
C SER A 171 -5.77 12.65 -0.56
N ALA A 172 -5.50 13.25 -1.73
CA ALA A 172 -4.54 14.34 -1.86
C ALA A 172 -4.94 15.59 -1.06
N LEU A 173 -6.24 15.89 -1.00
CA LEU A 173 -6.79 16.97 -0.17
C LEU A 173 -6.54 16.72 1.33
N LEU A 174 -6.76 15.50 1.81
CA LEU A 174 -6.49 15.11 3.20
C LEU A 174 -5.01 15.19 3.57
N HIS A 175 -4.13 15.08 2.58
CA HIS A 175 -2.68 15.24 2.73
C HIS A 175 -2.21 16.70 2.59
N GLY A 176 -3.11 17.67 2.64
CA GLY A 176 -2.77 19.10 2.67
C GLY A 176 -2.43 19.71 1.31
N LEU A 177 -2.76 19.04 0.20
CA LEU A 177 -2.49 19.52 -1.17
C LEU A 177 -1.02 19.87 -1.46
N SER A 178 -0.07 19.24 -0.74
CA SER A 178 1.33 19.38 -1.12
C SER A 178 1.52 18.85 -2.54
N PHE A 179 2.23 19.60 -3.39
CA PHE A 179 2.36 19.26 -4.81
C PHE A 179 2.91 17.85 -5.01
N HIS A 180 3.88 17.45 -4.18
CA HIS A 180 4.53 16.15 -4.27
C HIS A 180 3.57 15.00 -3.91
N LEU A 181 2.84 15.04 -2.79
CA LEU A 181 1.84 14.01 -2.46
C LEU A 181 0.69 14.00 -3.46
N ALA A 182 0.21 15.17 -3.88
CA ALA A 182 -0.86 15.26 -4.88
C ALA A 182 -0.44 14.61 -6.21
N ALA A 183 0.77 14.90 -6.70
CA ALA A 183 1.31 14.31 -7.92
C ALA A 183 1.46 12.78 -7.80
N VAL A 184 1.97 12.29 -6.67
CA VAL A 184 2.11 10.86 -6.38
C VAL A 184 0.74 10.17 -6.36
N LEU A 185 -0.21 10.69 -5.59
CA LEU A 185 -1.52 10.08 -5.38
C LEU A 185 -2.37 10.09 -6.64
N LEU A 186 -2.35 11.18 -7.41
CA LEU A 186 -3.05 11.23 -8.70
C LEU A 186 -2.43 10.27 -9.72
N SER A 187 -1.09 10.19 -9.77
CA SER A 187 -0.39 9.22 -10.62
C SER A 187 -0.72 7.78 -10.22
N LEU A 188 -0.73 7.50 -8.91
CA LEU A 188 -1.12 6.21 -8.34
C LEU A 188 -2.56 5.83 -8.73
N GLY A 189 -3.46 6.80 -8.78
CA GLY A 189 -4.83 6.59 -9.27
C GLY A 189 -4.92 6.23 -10.74
N LEU A 190 -4.18 6.93 -11.61
CA LEU A 190 -4.11 6.62 -13.03
C LEU A 190 -3.48 5.25 -13.30
N ILE A 191 -2.37 4.94 -12.62
CA ILE A 191 -1.71 3.62 -12.66
C ILE A 191 -2.70 2.53 -12.25
N THR A 192 -3.37 2.70 -11.11
CA THR A 192 -4.35 1.72 -10.60
C THR A 192 -5.48 1.49 -11.59
N TYR A 193 -5.99 2.55 -12.21
CA TYR A 193 -7.06 2.46 -13.21
C TYR A 193 -6.60 1.76 -14.49
N ALA A 194 -5.47 2.15 -15.07
CA ALA A 194 -4.94 1.57 -16.30
C ALA A 194 -4.63 0.08 -16.12
N GLU A 195 -3.98 -0.28 -15.01
CA GLU A 195 -3.65 -1.65 -14.64
C GLU A 195 -4.92 -2.50 -14.41
N HIS A 196 -5.95 -1.93 -13.78
CA HIS A 196 -7.25 -2.59 -13.62
C HIS A 196 -7.92 -2.84 -14.97
N ALA A 197 -7.98 -1.84 -15.85
CA ALA A 197 -8.58 -1.96 -17.17
C ALA A 197 -7.88 -3.04 -18.01
N LEU A 198 -6.54 -3.05 -18.00
CA LEU A 198 -5.74 -4.06 -18.71
C LEU A 198 -6.05 -5.47 -18.19
N ARG A 199 -6.05 -5.67 -16.87
CA ARG A 199 -6.34 -6.98 -16.28
C ARG A 199 -7.75 -7.49 -16.58
N GLN A 200 -8.74 -6.60 -16.63
CA GLN A 200 -10.10 -6.98 -17.02
C GLN A 200 -10.14 -7.55 -18.45
N ARG A 201 -9.44 -6.91 -19.39
CA ARG A 201 -9.35 -7.40 -20.77
C ARG A 201 -8.60 -8.71 -20.88
N LEU A 202 -7.45 -8.83 -20.21
CA LEU A 202 -6.67 -10.07 -20.19
C LEU A 202 -7.46 -11.23 -19.57
N ALA A 203 -8.21 -10.98 -18.49
CA ALA A 203 -9.04 -12.00 -17.86
C ALA A 203 -10.17 -12.49 -18.79
N ALA A 204 -10.79 -11.58 -19.53
CA ALA A 204 -11.85 -11.93 -20.48
C ALA A 204 -11.33 -12.68 -21.71
N ILE A 205 -10.22 -12.23 -22.32
CA ILE A 205 -9.65 -12.85 -23.53
C ILE A 205 -9.11 -14.24 -23.25
N PHE A 206 -8.36 -14.39 -22.15
CA PHE A 206 -7.71 -15.66 -21.82
C PHE A 206 -8.54 -16.55 -20.89
N ASP A 207 -9.75 -16.12 -20.53
CA ASP A 207 -10.62 -16.78 -19.55
C ASP A 207 -9.85 -17.26 -18.30
N ALA A 208 -9.14 -16.32 -17.66
CA ALA A 208 -8.09 -16.60 -16.70
C ALA A 208 -8.16 -15.76 -15.42
N CYS A 209 -7.67 -16.33 -14.32
CA CYS A 209 -7.60 -15.67 -13.01
C CYS A 209 -6.47 -14.63 -12.92
N VAL A 210 -6.58 -13.55 -13.71
CA VAL A 210 -5.61 -12.44 -13.78
C VAL A 210 -6.20 -11.10 -13.35
N LEU A 211 -7.38 -11.09 -12.72
CA LEU A 211 -7.98 -9.88 -12.15
C LEU A 211 -7.11 -9.27 -11.03
N SER A 212 -7.29 -7.96 -10.78
CA SER A 212 -6.53 -7.20 -9.76
C SER A 212 -6.66 -7.83 -8.37
N LYS A 213 -7.89 -8.24 -7.99
CA LYS A 213 -8.14 -9.03 -6.79
C LYS A 213 -8.13 -10.52 -7.14
N ARG A 214 -7.70 -11.36 -6.20
CA ARG A 214 -7.80 -12.82 -6.36
C ARG A 214 -9.26 -13.20 -6.59
N CYS A 215 -9.48 -14.03 -7.61
CA CYS A 215 -10.79 -14.56 -7.92
C CYS A 215 -11.30 -15.44 -6.76
N PRO A 216 -12.63 -15.50 -6.54
CA PRO A 216 -13.20 -16.46 -5.60
C PRO A 216 -12.95 -17.90 -6.06
N PRO A 217 -12.95 -18.89 -5.14
CA PRO A 217 -12.71 -20.29 -5.48
C PRO A 217 -13.72 -20.84 -6.50
N SER A 218 -14.96 -20.35 -6.46
CA SER A 218 -16.05 -20.68 -7.38
C SER A 218 -16.10 -19.81 -8.66
N CYS A 219 -15.01 -19.16 -9.05
CA CYS A 219 -15.00 -18.37 -10.29
C CYS A 219 -15.18 -19.23 -11.56
N GLY A 220 -15.78 -18.62 -12.58
CA GLY A 220 -16.10 -19.26 -13.87
C GLY A 220 -14.93 -19.36 -14.85
N HIS A 221 -13.76 -18.81 -14.55
CA HIS A 221 -12.61 -18.85 -15.45
C HIS A 221 -12.08 -20.29 -15.64
N ARG A 222 -11.81 -20.69 -16.88
CA ARG A 222 -11.17 -21.96 -17.24
C ARG A 222 -9.74 -22.07 -16.70
N HIS A 223 -8.96 -21.00 -16.78
CA HIS A 223 -7.54 -21.00 -16.38
C HIS A 223 -7.33 -20.39 -15.00
N LYS A 224 -7.41 -21.24 -13.96
CA LYS A 224 -7.38 -20.80 -12.56
C LYS A 224 -5.98 -20.67 -11.96
N ASN A 225 -5.20 -21.74 -11.96
CA ASN A 225 -3.90 -21.81 -11.27
C ASN A 225 -2.81 -22.46 -12.13
N THR A 226 -2.88 -22.29 -13.45
CA THR A 226 -1.84 -22.75 -14.36
C THR A 226 -0.55 -21.95 -14.17
N LEU A 227 0.60 -22.55 -14.49
CA LEU A 227 1.91 -21.91 -14.33
C LEU A 227 2.00 -20.57 -15.08
N TRP A 228 1.46 -20.49 -16.28
CA TRP A 228 1.45 -19.26 -17.07
C TRP A 228 0.56 -18.16 -16.45
N VAL A 229 -0.56 -18.50 -15.80
CA VAL A 229 -1.39 -17.52 -15.07
C VAL A 229 -0.64 -16.99 -13.85
N ARG A 230 0.11 -17.85 -13.15
CA ARG A 230 0.97 -17.44 -12.04
C ARG A 230 2.10 -16.53 -12.55
N ALA A 231 2.74 -16.88 -13.66
CA ALA A 231 3.79 -16.08 -14.28
C ALA A 231 3.26 -14.71 -14.72
N LEU A 232 2.10 -14.64 -15.36
CA LEU A 232 1.47 -13.38 -15.78
C LEU A 232 1.11 -12.49 -14.59
N ASN A 233 0.51 -13.05 -13.54
CA ASN A 233 0.25 -12.30 -12.31
C ASN A 233 1.56 -11.84 -11.63
N GLY A 234 2.61 -12.66 -11.66
CA GLY A 234 3.93 -12.29 -11.17
C GLY A 234 4.55 -11.13 -11.96
N ALA A 235 4.46 -11.16 -13.29
CA ALA A 235 4.94 -10.09 -14.16
C ALA A 235 4.19 -8.78 -13.92
N LEU A 236 2.85 -8.84 -13.81
CA LEU A 236 2.04 -7.66 -13.48
C LEU A 236 2.27 -7.16 -12.04
N GLY A 237 2.64 -8.05 -11.11
CA GLY A 237 3.08 -7.67 -9.76
C GLY A 237 4.45 -7.00 -9.75
N ALA A 238 5.41 -7.49 -10.54
CA ALA A 238 6.70 -6.84 -10.73
C ALA A 238 6.55 -5.46 -11.37
N LEU A 239 5.59 -5.31 -12.30
CA LEU A 239 5.21 -4.01 -12.86
C LEU A 239 4.67 -3.05 -11.79
N ALA A 240 3.85 -3.54 -10.86
CA ALA A 240 3.38 -2.76 -9.72
C ALA A 240 4.54 -2.30 -8.82
N LEU A 241 5.52 -3.17 -8.53
CA LEU A 241 6.73 -2.78 -7.79
C LEU A 241 7.58 -1.74 -8.52
N PHE A 242 7.70 -1.86 -9.83
CA PHE A 242 8.35 -0.85 -10.66
C PHE A 242 7.67 0.52 -10.53
N HIS A 243 6.33 0.56 -10.63
CA HIS A 243 5.56 1.79 -10.43
C HIS A 243 5.74 2.35 -9.01
N LEU A 244 5.76 1.49 -8.00
CA LEU A 244 5.89 1.88 -6.60
C LEU A 244 7.29 2.46 -6.30
N SER A 245 8.34 1.85 -6.87
CA SER A 245 9.71 2.38 -6.80
C SER A 245 9.82 3.76 -7.43
N TYR A 246 9.17 3.95 -8.58
CA TYR A 246 9.14 5.23 -9.29
C TYR A 246 8.44 6.34 -8.48
N LEU A 247 7.29 6.03 -7.90
CA LEU A 247 6.53 6.97 -7.07
C LEU A 247 7.26 7.26 -5.76
N GLY A 248 7.86 6.23 -5.16
CA GLY A 248 8.60 6.30 -3.90
C GLY A 248 9.92 7.10 -4.00
N ALA A 249 10.48 7.25 -5.21
CA ALA A 249 11.69 8.03 -5.47
C ALA A 249 11.60 9.52 -5.07
N LEU A 250 10.38 10.02 -4.83
CA LEU A 250 10.12 11.39 -4.42
C LEU A 250 10.31 11.60 -2.91
N PHE A 251 10.18 10.55 -2.10
CA PHE A 251 10.27 10.56 -0.63
C PHE A 251 11.71 10.32 -0.13
N ASP A 252 12.66 10.95 -0.80
CA ASP A 252 14.08 10.87 -0.44
C ASP A 252 14.31 11.73 0.81
N VAL A 253 14.53 11.10 1.97
CA VAL A 253 14.54 11.72 3.31
C VAL A 253 15.51 12.92 3.40
N GLU A 254 16.66 12.84 2.73
CA GLU A 254 17.65 13.94 2.71
C GLU A 254 17.21 15.16 1.88
N ALA A 255 16.23 15.00 0.99
CA ALA A 255 15.75 16.04 0.11
C ALA A 255 14.41 16.64 0.56
N GLU A 256 13.60 15.94 1.36
CA GLU A 256 12.34 16.47 1.91
C GLU A 256 12.60 17.63 2.88
N ASP A 257 13.54 17.47 3.81
CA ASP A 257 13.91 18.51 4.79
C ASP A 257 14.38 19.81 4.11
N ALA A 258 15.11 19.71 2.99
CA ALA A 258 15.62 20.86 2.26
C ALA A 258 14.58 21.52 1.32
N VAL A 259 13.59 20.77 0.84
CA VAL A 259 12.61 21.22 -0.17
C VAL A 259 11.37 21.85 0.48
N GLU A 260 10.93 21.38 1.65
CA GLU A 260 9.83 22.01 2.40
C GLU A 260 10.18 23.42 2.88
N GLU A 261 11.43 23.68 3.26
CA GLU A 261 11.87 25.01 3.69
C GLU A 261 11.90 26.05 2.55
N GLN A 262 11.97 25.62 1.28
CA GLN A 262 12.29 26.50 0.14
C GLN A 262 11.16 26.66 -0.88
N GLY A 263 10.04 25.95 -0.74
CA GLY A 263 8.86 26.14 -1.61
C GLY A 263 9.01 25.66 -3.07
N TYR A 264 10.12 24.99 -3.42
CA TYR A 264 10.41 24.50 -4.77
C TYR A 264 9.88 23.08 -5.09
N GLY A 265 8.88 22.60 -4.33
CA GLY A 265 8.39 21.20 -4.42
C GLY A 265 8.04 20.74 -5.84
N MET A 266 7.46 21.61 -6.68
CA MET A 266 7.13 21.27 -8.07
C MET A 266 8.36 21.03 -8.94
N ALA A 267 9.35 21.92 -8.90
CA ALA A 267 10.56 21.79 -9.70
C ALA A 267 11.35 20.53 -9.31
N TYR A 268 11.39 20.22 -8.01
CA TYR A 268 12.00 18.99 -7.50
C TYR A 268 11.29 17.73 -8.01
N THR A 269 9.96 17.64 -7.90
CA THR A 269 9.18 16.50 -8.38
C THR A 269 9.38 16.27 -9.88
N VAL A 270 9.31 17.34 -10.68
CA VAL A 270 9.51 17.27 -12.13
C VAL A 270 10.94 16.83 -12.46
N ARG A 271 11.95 17.36 -11.76
CA ARG A 271 13.35 16.97 -11.97
C ARG A 271 13.56 15.48 -11.69
N LYS A 272 13.13 14.98 -10.54
CA LYS A 272 13.29 13.56 -10.15
C LYS A 272 12.61 12.61 -11.15
N TRP A 273 11.40 12.93 -11.61
CA TRP A 273 10.72 12.12 -12.63
C TRP A 273 11.37 12.21 -14.01
N SER A 274 11.94 13.37 -14.36
CA SER A 274 12.74 13.51 -15.57
C SER A 274 14.02 12.66 -15.55
N GLU A 275 14.68 12.52 -14.38
CA GLU A 275 15.87 11.65 -14.21
C GLU A 275 15.55 10.15 -14.42
N LEU A 276 14.28 9.78 -14.21
CA LEU A 276 13.71 8.45 -14.47
C LEU A 276 12.99 8.37 -15.84
N ASN A 277 13.17 9.38 -16.71
CA ASN A 277 12.60 9.47 -18.05
C ASN A 277 11.07 9.33 -18.11
N TRP A 278 10.36 9.68 -17.04
CA TRP A 278 8.90 9.50 -16.95
C TRP A 278 8.44 8.06 -17.22
N ALA A 279 9.32 7.07 -17.02
CA ALA A 279 9.12 5.71 -17.54
C ALA A 279 7.85 5.06 -17.02
N SER A 280 7.52 5.26 -15.74
CA SER A 280 6.29 4.76 -15.13
C SER A 280 5.03 5.35 -15.79
N HIS A 281 5.03 6.65 -16.09
CA HIS A 281 3.91 7.30 -16.78
C HIS A 281 3.75 6.81 -18.22
N TRP A 282 4.86 6.60 -18.94
CA TRP A 282 4.84 6.01 -20.29
C TRP A 282 4.33 4.58 -20.31
N VAL A 283 4.80 3.75 -19.37
CA VAL A 283 4.31 2.38 -19.19
C VAL A 283 2.82 2.38 -18.86
N THR A 284 2.37 3.28 -17.98
CA THR A 284 0.94 3.45 -17.64
C THR A 284 0.10 3.78 -18.87
N LEU A 285 0.57 4.72 -19.69
CA LEU A 285 -0.08 5.08 -20.95
C LEU A 285 -0.13 3.88 -21.90
N GLY A 286 0.97 3.13 -22.04
CA GLY A 286 1.03 1.90 -22.83
C GLY A 286 0.03 0.84 -22.36
N CYS A 287 -0.06 0.59 -21.05
CA CYS A 287 -1.05 -0.32 -20.47
C CYS A 287 -2.48 0.13 -20.76
N TRP A 288 -2.75 1.44 -20.66
CA TRP A 288 -4.07 2.00 -20.96
C TRP A 288 -4.44 1.88 -22.43
N VAL A 289 -3.53 2.20 -23.36
CA VAL A 289 -3.73 2.03 -24.80
C VAL A 289 -3.94 0.55 -25.13
N LEU A 290 -3.10 -0.34 -24.60
CA LEU A 290 -3.24 -1.78 -24.80
C LEU A 290 -4.61 -2.28 -24.32
N ALA A 291 -5.07 -1.83 -23.15
CA ALA A 291 -6.41 -2.16 -22.63
C ALA A 291 -7.56 -1.65 -23.51
N ARG A 292 -7.33 -0.66 -24.37
CA ARG A 292 -8.31 -0.14 -25.35
C ARG A 292 -8.24 -0.85 -26.70
N LEU A 293 -7.06 -1.31 -27.09
CA LEU A 293 -6.84 -2.05 -28.33
C LEU A 293 -7.29 -3.50 -28.22
N LEU A 294 -7.08 -4.12 -27.06
CA LEU A 294 -7.63 -5.43 -26.71
C LEU A 294 -9.14 -5.29 -26.52
N ARG A 295 -9.92 -5.51 -27.59
CA ARG A 295 -11.39 -5.49 -27.57
C ARG A 295 -11.93 -6.77 -26.93
#